data_AF-A0A949F4V5-F1
#
_entry.id   AF-A0A949F4V5-F1
#
_cell.length_a   1.000
_cell.length_b   1.000
_cell.length_c   1.000
_cell.angle_alpha   90.00
_cell.angle_beta   90.00
_cell.angle_gamma   90.00
#
_symmetry.space_group_name_H-M   'P 1'
#
loop_
_entity.id
_entity.type
_entity.pdbx_description
1 polymer ?
#
loop_
_entity_poly.entity_id
_entity_poly.type
_entity_poly.pdbx_seq_one_letter_code
_entity_poly.pdbx_strand_id
1 'polypeptide(L)'
;MRNFNSGFTPLEKAPDEVGGGYPGDDAGLKPPSSITVSPIKNNISNGIKGRSSLTGFTLVEVIVSLGIITLIMGSLFNVLISQNRIFNLSMAKGDLSNNARKAMNLVVKEARMSNPLYVQIYDLPMDQAGNKASSGVSVEFQVPVDWDADGDFVDQYNQTEWGADGHLDWSIEYYRDSASNELKRRLWDSAGAMDSQTTISTNITAFQVNGYRYSGSLKKYVLDSNLEIIEVSISATKSLLRGIALNVPLAVSLKNRINFRN
;
A
#
# COMPACT_ATOMS: atom_id res chain seq x y z
N MET A 1 -28.47 28.01 26.08
CA MET A 1 -27.09 28.47 26.33
C MET A 1 -26.45 27.51 27.31
N ARG A 2 -25.59 26.59 26.84
CA ARG A 2 -24.90 25.60 27.70
C ARG A 2 -23.40 25.86 27.60
N ASN A 3 -22.78 26.03 28.76
CA ASN A 3 -21.38 26.39 28.96
C ASN A 3 -20.46 25.22 28.56
N PHE A 4 -19.51 25.50 27.68
CA PHE A 4 -18.34 24.68 27.42
C PHE A 4 -17.27 25.04 28.47
N ASN A 5 -17.06 24.18 29.47
CA ASN A 5 -15.86 24.22 30.29
C ASN A 5 -14.89 23.15 29.78
N SER A 6 -13.86 23.63 29.10
CA SER A 6 -12.68 22.90 28.63
C SER A 6 -11.79 22.51 29.82
N GLY A 7 -11.77 21.22 30.15
CA GLY A 7 -10.78 20.63 31.05
C GLY A 7 -9.56 20.18 30.25
N PHE A 8 -8.50 20.99 30.25
CA PHE A 8 -7.18 20.60 29.80
C PHE A 8 -6.56 19.69 30.88
N THR A 9 -6.32 18.42 30.59
CA THR A 9 -5.47 17.57 31.43
C THR A 9 -4.01 17.75 31.01
N PRO A 10 -3.06 17.91 31.95
CA PRO A 10 -1.64 18.01 31.62
C PRO A 10 -1.11 16.67 31.08
N LEU A 11 -0.25 16.75 30.07
CA LEU A 11 0.57 15.63 29.57
C LEU A 11 1.38 15.05 30.73
N GLU A 12 0.95 13.87 31.19
CA GLU A 12 1.68 13.05 32.13
C GLU A 12 2.95 12.54 31.46
N LYS A 13 4.08 12.91 32.08
CA LYS A 13 5.43 12.62 31.65
C LYS A 13 5.69 11.13 31.88
N ALA A 14 5.82 10.36 30.80
CA ALA A 14 6.21 8.96 30.88
C ALA A 14 7.58 8.82 31.58
N PRO A 15 7.73 7.91 32.56
CA PRO A 15 9.02 7.61 33.16
C PRO A 15 9.88 6.79 32.19
N ASP A 16 11.14 7.19 32.09
CA ASP A 16 12.17 6.53 31.33
C ASP A 16 12.51 5.19 32.00
N GLU A 17 11.84 4.10 31.57
CA GLU A 17 12.21 2.76 32.02
C GLU A 17 13.50 2.29 31.34
N VAL A 18 14.52 2.29 32.20
CA VAL A 18 15.80 1.61 32.10
C VAL A 18 15.59 0.10 32.04
N GLY A 19 16.22 -0.57 31.08
CA GLY A 19 16.72 -1.93 31.29
C GLY A 19 16.15 -3.00 30.35
N GLY A 20 16.88 -3.29 29.28
CA GLY A 20 16.66 -4.46 28.45
C GLY A 20 17.91 -4.75 27.64
N GLY A 21 18.90 -5.38 28.29
CA GLY A 21 20.17 -5.76 27.66
C GLY A 21 19.95 -6.76 26.53
N TYR A 22 20.40 -6.40 25.33
CA TYR A 22 20.66 -7.37 24.28
C TYR A 22 22.10 -7.85 24.39
N PRO A 23 22.33 -9.18 24.43
CA PRO A 23 23.66 -9.74 24.33
C PRO A 23 24.23 -9.40 22.95
N GLY A 24 25.47 -8.90 22.97
CA GLY A 24 26.20 -8.53 21.78
C GLY A 24 26.50 -9.76 20.93
N ASP A 25 25.99 -9.73 19.71
CA ASP A 25 26.64 -10.33 18.55
C ASP A 25 26.98 -9.19 17.59
N ASP A 26 28.14 -8.63 17.89
CA ASP A 26 28.84 -7.58 17.20
C ASP A 26 29.22 -8.09 15.80
N ALA A 27 28.26 -8.07 14.87
CA ALA A 27 28.52 -8.14 13.45
C ALA A 27 29.13 -6.79 13.02
N GLY A 28 30.33 -6.56 13.53
CA GLY A 28 31.14 -5.38 13.29
C GLY A 28 31.20 -5.13 11.79
N LEU A 29 30.50 -4.09 11.36
CA LEU A 29 30.79 -3.38 10.13
C LEU A 29 32.24 -2.92 10.25
N LYS A 30 33.14 -3.73 9.69
CA LYS A 30 34.53 -3.34 9.52
C LYS A 30 34.51 -1.94 8.91
N PRO A 31 35.13 -0.93 9.55
CA PRO A 31 35.34 0.34 8.88
C PRO A 31 36.07 0.05 7.57
N PRO A 32 35.79 0.80 6.48
CA PRO A 32 36.56 0.67 5.26
C PRO A 32 38.04 0.79 5.65
N SER A 33 38.78 -0.30 5.41
CA SER A 33 40.19 -0.40 5.70
C SER A 33 40.87 0.85 5.17
N SER A 34 41.58 1.57 6.06
CA SER A 34 42.38 2.73 5.69
C SER A 34 43.23 2.36 4.49
N ILE A 35 43.00 3.02 3.36
CA ILE A 35 43.89 2.95 2.22
C ILE A 35 45.24 3.47 2.72
N THR A 36 46.16 2.54 2.98
CA THR A 36 47.55 2.85 3.25
C THR A 36 48.09 3.47 1.98
N VAL A 37 48.10 4.79 1.93
CA VAL A 37 48.72 5.56 0.85
C VAL A 37 50.21 5.27 0.92
N SER A 38 50.67 4.34 0.08
CA SER A 38 52.09 4.12 -0.16
C SER A 38 52.72 5.45 -0.60
N PRO A 39 53.82 5.90 0.03
CA PRO A 39 54.54 7.07 -0.47
C PRO A 39 55.06 6.74 -1.87
N ILE A 40 54.50 7.40 -2.87
CA ILE A 40 55.03 7.40 -4.23
C ILE A 40 56.46 7.95 -4.13
N LYS A 41 57.44 7.06 -4.28
CA LYS A 41 58.84 7.45 -4.45
C LYS A 41 58.94 8.23 -5.76
N ASN A 42 59.04 9.54 -5.62
CA ASN A 42 59.40 10.46 -6.69
C ASN A 42 60.84 10.20 -7.14
N ASN A 43 61.04 9.21 -8.00
CA ASN A 43 62.20 9.14 -8.87
C ASN A 43 61.89 9.96 -10.13
N ILE A 44 61.89 11.28 -9.97
CA ILE A 44 61.98 12.19 -11.12
C ILE A 44 63.45 12.17 -11.54
N SER A 45 63.81 11.21 -12.38
CA SER A 45 65.06 11.26 -13.11
C SER A 45 64.98 12.44 -14.08
N ASN A 46 65.79 13.45 -13.80
CA ASN A 46 66.11 14.54 -14.70
C ASN A 46 66.67 13.95 -15.99
N GLY A 47 65.84 13.80 -17.02
CA GLY A 47 66.27 13.03 -18.17
C GLY A 47 65.41 13.13 -19.43
N ILE A 48 64.60 14.18 -19.63
CA ILE A 48 64.03 14.47 -20.95
C ILE A 48 64.16 15.97 -21.23
N LYS A 49 65.32 16.38 -21.76
CA LYS A 49 65.45 17.55 -22.64
C LYS A 49 64.71 17.23 -23.96
N GLY A 50 63.38 17.16 -23.90
CA GLY A 50 62.51 17.03 -25.05
C GLY A 50 62.02 18.43 -25.41
N ARG A 51 62.48 18.94 -26.56
CA ARG A 51 62.06 20.22 -27.12
C ARG A 51 60.54 20.36 -27.02
N SER A 52 60.06 21.31 -26.22
CA SER A 52 58.68 21.79 -26.28
C SER A 52 58.47 22.49 -27.62
N SER A 53 58.16 21.74 -28.67
CA SER A 53 57.57 22.32 -29.86
C SER A 53 56.20 22.87 -29.44
N LEU A 54 56.11 24.18 -29.29
CA LEU A 54 54.82 24.89 -29.24
C LEU A 54 54.15 24.72 -30.60
N THR A 55 53.60 23.54 -30.86
CA THR A 55 52.55 23.36 -31.87
C THR A 55 51.29 23.92 -31.25
N GLY A 56 50.96 25.17 -31.60
CA GLY A 56 49.69 25.79 -31.22
C GLY A 56 48.52 24.97 -31.76
N PHE A 57 47.45 24.87 -30.97
CA PHE A 57 46.20 24.23 -31.41
C PHE A 57 45.73 24.86 -32.72
N THR A 58 45.44 24.02 -33.70
CA THR A 58 44.85 24.50 -34.94
C THR A 58 43.38 24.88 -34.68
N LEU A 59 42.89 25.93 -35.35
CA LEU A 59 41.48 26.35 -35.25
C LEU A 59 40.51 25.19 -35.59
N VAL A 60 40.93 24.29 -36.49
CA VAL A 60 40.17 23.08 -36.86
C VAL A 60 40.02 22.12 -35.68
N GLU A 61 41.08 21.85 -34.90
CA GLU A 61 41.01 20.96 -33.73
C GLU A 61 40.04 21.49 -32.67
N VAL A 62 39.98 22.80 -32.47
CA VAL A 62 39.05 23.43 -31.51
C VAL A 62 37.60 23.24 -31.96
N ILE A 63 37.30 23.47 -33.24
CA ILE A 63 35.95 23.29 -33.80
C ILE A 63 35.52 21.82 -33.71
N VAL A 64 36.40 20.89 -34.06
CA VAL A 64 36.12 19.45 -33.98
C VAL A 64 35.88 19.03 -32.53
N SER A 65 36.69 19.52 -31.60
CA SER A 65 36.56 19.23 -30.16
C SER A 65 35.23 19.76 -29.60
N LEU A 66 34.82 20.98 -29.98
CA LEU A 66 33.50 21.53 -29.62
C LEU A 66 32.34 20.68 -30.17
N GLY A 67 32.46 20.22 -31.42
CA GLY A 67 31.49 19.30 -32.02
C GLY A 67 31.35 17.99 -31.23
N ILE A 68 32.46 17.40 -30.79
CA ILE A 68 32.43 16.18 -30.00
C ILE A 68 31.84 16.43 -28.60
N ILE A 69 32.21 17.52 -27.93
CA ILE A 69 31.70 17.86 -26.59
C ILE A 69 30.18 18.08 -26.62
N THR A 70 29.68 18.78 -27.64
CA THR A 70 28.23 19.02 -27.79
C THR A 70 27.46 17.74 -28.03
N LEU A 71 27.98 16.81 -28.83
CA LEU A 71 27.39 15.47 -29.01
C LEU A 71 27.36 14.67 -27.71
N ILE A 72 28.46 14.68 -26.94
CA ILE A 72 28.54 13.98 -25.65
C ILE A 72 27.52 14.57 -24.66
N MET A 73 27.47 15.91 -24.53
CA MET A 73 26.52 16.57 -23.64
C MET A 73 25.07 16.28 -24.04
N GLY A 74 24.74 16.34 -25.34
CA GLY A 74 23.41 15.99 -25.83
C GLY A 74 23.00 14.55 -25.48
N SER A 75 23.93 13.61 -25.59
CA SER A 75 23.71 12.21 -25.17
C SER A 75 23.43 12.10 -23.67
N LEU A 76 24.23 12.77 -22.83
CA LEU A 76 24.06 12.76 -21.37
C LEU A 76 22.71 13.35 -20.95
N PHE A 77 22.26 14.44 -21.58
CA PHE A 77 20.95 15.02 -21.30
C PHE A 77 19.80 14.06 -21.62
N ASN A 78 19.89 13.33 -22.75
CA ASN A 78 18.89 12.34 -23.11
C ASN A 78 18.82 11.19 -22.08
N VAL A 79 19.97 10.71 -21.61
CA VAL A 79 20.02 9.68 -20.56
C VAL A 79 19.39 10.20 -19.27
N LEU A 80 19.73 11.42 -18.84
CA LEU A 80 19.19 12.02 -17.62
C LEU A 80 17.67 12.18 -17.67
N ILE A 81 17.13 12.67 -18.80
CA ILE A 81 15.68 12.80 -19.00
C ILE A 81 15.00 11.43 -18.95
N SER A 82 15.60 10.42 -19.59
CA SER A 82 15.09 9.05 -19.57
C SER A 82 15.06 8.46 -18.16
N GLN A 83 16.15 8.59 -17.40
CA GLN A 83 16.25 8.11 -16.02
C GLN A 83 15.21 8.75 -15.11
N ASN A 84 15.02 10.07 -15.21
CA ASN A 84 13.99 10.78 -14.45
C ASN A 84 12.57 10.26 -14.77
N ARG A 85 12.27 9.96 -16.04
CA ARG A 85 10.97 9.38 -16.42
C ARG A 85 10.78 7.98 -15.83
N ILE A 86 11.79 7.11 -15.95
CA ILE A 86 11.75 5.75 -15.41
C ILE A 86 11.59 5.76 -13.90
N PHE A 87 12.33 6.63 -13.20
CA PHE A 87 12.24 6.77 -11.75
C PHE A 87 10.84 7.19 -11.30
N ASN A 88 10.26 8.22 -11.93
CA ASN A 88 8.91 8.68 -11.59
C ASN A 88 7.84 7.61 -11.88
N LEU A 89 7.98 6.86 -12.98
CA LEU A 89 7.08 5.76 -13.31
C LEU A 89 7.16 4.62 -12.27
N SER A 90 8.38 4.27 -11.87
CA SER A 90 8.64 3.25 -10.85
C SER A 90 8.05 3.65 -9.50
N MET A 91 8.27 4.89 -9.07
CA MET A 91 7.71 5.44 -7.83
C MET A 91 6.17 5.38 -7.85
N ALA A 92 5.53 5.85 -8.92
CA ALA A 92 4.07 5.82 -9.01
C ALA A 92 3.48 4.40 -9.07
N LYS A 93 4.18 3.45 -9.69
CA LYS A 93 3.80 2.04 -9.66
C LYS A 93 3.93 1.46 -8.24
N GLY A 94 4.98 1.84 -7.53
CA GLY A 94 5.20 1.49 -6.12
C GLY A 94 4.07 2.02 -5.23
N ASP A 95 3.72 3.30 -5.36
CA ASP A 95 2.64 3.94 -4.61
C ASP A 95 1.29 3.27 -4.90
N LEU A 96 0.98 3.03 -6.18
CA LEU A 96 -0.25 2.35 -6.60
C LEU A 96 -0.35 0.94 -5.99
N SER A 97 0.76 0.19 -6.03
CA SER A 97 0.80 -1.16 -5.45
C SER A 97 0.68 -1.15 -3.93
N ASN A 98 1.35 -0.23 -3.25
CA ASN A 98 1.30 -0.10 -1.79
C ASN A 98 -0.11 0.29 -1.33
N ASN A 99 -0.75 1.23 -2.03
CA ASN A 99 -2.11 1.65 -1.76
C ASN A 99 -3.12 0.50 -1.93
N ALA A 100 -3.03 -0.25 -3.03
CA ALA A 100 -3.87 -1.43 -3.25
C ALA A 100 -3.63 -2.53 -2.19
N ARG A 101 -2.37 -2.74 -1.76
CA ARG A 101 -2.04 -3.70 -0.70
C ARG A 101 -2.59 -3.28 0.65
N LYS A 102 -2.51 -1.99 0.99
CA LYS A 102 -3.10 -1.44 2.23
C LYS A 102 -4.61 -1.71 2.27
N ALA A 103 -5.32 -1.42 1.18
CA ALA A 103 -6.74 -1.73 1.04
C ALA A 103 -7.03 -3.23 1.19
N MET A 104 -6.33 -4.07 0.43
CA MET A 104 -6.50 -5.53 0.48
C MET A 104 -6.26 -6.07 1.88
N ASN A 105 -5.19 -5.62 2.55
CA ASN A 105 -4.85 -6.09 3.89
C ASN A 105 -5.92 -5.71 4.91
N LEU A 106 -6.50 -4.51 4.81
CA LEU A 106 -7.56 -4.09 5.72
C LEU A 106 -8.82 -4.93 5.53
N VAL A 107 -9.31 -5.05 4.28
CA VAL A 107 -10.49 -5.87 3.95
C VAL A 107 -10.28 -7.31 4.39
N VAL A 108 -9.13 -7.91 4.05
CA VAL A 108 -8.82 -9.31 4.39
C VAL A 108 -8.67 -9.49 5.90
N LYS A 109 -8.08 -8.53 6.62
CA LYS A 109 -7.95 -8.60 8.07
C LYS A 109 -9.31 -8.62 8.74
N GLU A 110 -10.18 -7.66 8.43
CA GLU A 110 -11.50 -7.59 9.05
C GLU A 110 -12.39 -8.78 8.63
N ALA A 111 -12.36 -9.16 7.35
CA ALA A 111 -13.09 -10.34 6.89
C ALA A 111 -12.60 -11.63 7.56
N ARG A 112 -11.31 -11.78 7.87
CA ARG A 112 -10.81 -12.96 8.61
C ARG A 112 -11.26 -13.02 10.06
N MET A 113 -11.56 -11.87 10.67
CA MET A 113 -12.07 -11.82 12.04
C MET A 113 -13.59 -12.00 12.08
N SER A 114 -14.27 -11.88 10.94
CA SER A 114 -15.73 -11.93 10.87
C SER A 114 -16.31 -13.33 11.09
N ASN A 115 -17.56 -13.36 11.54
CA ASN A 115 -18.36 -14.58 11.59
C ASN A 115 -18.84 -14.94 10.19
N PRO A 116 -18.63 -16.18 9.71
CA PRO A 116 -19.07 -16.59 8.37
C PRO A 116 -20.58 -16.44 8.15
N LEU A 117 -21.38 -16.52 9.23
CA LEU A 117 -22.83 -16.38 9.18
C LEU A 117 -23.30 -14.95 8.90
N TYR A 118 -22.47 -13.96 9.22
CA TYR A 118 -22.79 -12.54 9.02
C TYR A 118 -22.15 -11.96 7.77
N VAL A 119 -21.40 -12.74 7.00
CA VAL A 119 -20.81 -12.24 5.76
C VAL A 119 -21.83 -12.29 4.63
N GLN A 120 -22.07 -11.14 4.01
CA GLN A 120 -23.02 -10.97 2.92
C GLN A 120 -22.33 -10.28 1.75
N ILE A 121 -22.60 -10.73 0.53
CA ILE A 121 -22.08 -10.16 -0.70
C ILE A 121 -23.25 -9.54 -1.46
N TYR A 122 -23.07 -8.34 -1.99
CA TYR A 122 -24.10 -7.61 -2.74
C TYR A 122 -23.62 -7.27 -4.16
N ASP A 123 -24.53 -7.39 -5.13
CA ASP A 123 -24.29 -7.06 -6.54
C ASP A 123 -24.08 -5.56 -6.78
N LEU A 124 -24.61 -4.72 -5.89
CA LEU A 124 -24.46 -3.26 -5.83
C LEU A 124 -24.19 -2.83 -4.38
N PRO A 125 -23.68 -1.61 -4.15
CA PRO A 125 -23.62 -1.02 -2.82
C PRO A 125 -25.00 -1.01 -2.12
N MET A 126 -25.02 -1.18 -0.80
CA MET A 126 -26.27 -1.36 -0.02
C MET A 126 -27.23 -0.16 -0.13
N ASP A 127 -26.73 1.06 -0.28
CA ASP A 127 -27.53 2.29 -0.49
C ASP A 127 -28.22 2.36 -1.86
N GLN A 128 -27.88 1.46 -2.80
CA GLN A 128 -28.45 1.39 -4.14
C GLN A 128 -29.45 0.25 -4.30
N ALA A 129 -30.02 -0.25 -3.20
CA ALA A 129 -30.92 -1.40 -3.18
C ALA A 129 -30.30 -2.67 -3.81
N GLY A 130 -29.01 -2.91 -3.53
CA GLY A 130 -28.32 -4.12 -3.97
C GLY A 130 -28.97 -5.39 -3.45
N ASN A 131 -28.99 -6.43 -4.28
CA ASN A 131 -29.48 -7.75 -3.90
C ASN A 131 -28.32 -8.58 -3.35
N LYS A 132 -28.62 -9.45 -2.37
CA LYS A 132 -27.67 -10.47 -1.92
C LYS A 132 -27.33 -11.40 -3.10
N ALA A 133 -26.04 -11.60 -3.32
CA ALA A 133 -25.50 -12.36 -4.44
C ALA A 133 -24.35 -13.26 -3.97
N SER A 134 -23.96 -14.23 -4.81
CA SER A 134 -22.75 -15.04 -4.60
C SER A 134 -21.49 -14.41 -5.17
N SER A 135 -21.64 -13.33 -5.94
CA SER A 135 -20.57 -12.50 -6.48
C SER A 135 -21.07 -11.07 -6.53
N GLY A 136 -20.20 -10.11 -6.20
CA GLY A 136 -20.63 -8.74 -6.04
C GLY A 136 -19.51 -7.72 -6.03
N VAL A 137 -19.91 -6.45 -5.95
CA VAL A 137 -19.02 -5.28 -5.83
C VAL A 137 -19.07 -4.67 -4.43
N SER A 138 -19.80 -5.31 -3.52
CA SER A 138 -19.86 -4.94 -2.11
C SER A 138 -19.85 -6.20 -1.25
N VAL A 139 -19.23 -6.09 -0.06
CA VAL A 139 -19.24 -7.12 0.97
C VAL A 139 -19.49 -6.47 2.33
N GLU A 140 -20.40 -7.06 3.08
CA GLU A 140 -20.79 -6.66 4.43
C GLU A 140 -20.44 -7.78 5.41
N PHE A 141 -19.94 -7.43 6.59
CA PHE A 141 -19.76 -8.38 7.68
C PHE A 141 -19.67 -7.67 9.03
N GLN A 142 -19.77 -8.45 10.10
CA GLN A 142 -19.55 -8.02 11.48
C GLN A 142 -18.21 -8.55 11.99
N VAL A 143 -17.57 -7.83 12.91
CA VAL A 143 -16.32 -8.21 13.58
C VAL A 143 -16.56 -8.34 15.09
N PRO A 144 -15.69 -9.03 15.84
CA PRO A 144 -15.78 -9.06 17.29
C PRO A 144 -15.62 -7.66 17.86
N VAL A 145 -16.47 -7.29 18.82
CA VAL A 145 -16.44 -6.01 19.52
C VAL A 145 -16.47 -6.25 21.03
N ASP A 146 -15.88 -5.34 21.80
CA ASP A 146 -15.95 -5.30 23.26
C ASP A 146 -17.04 -4.28 23.60
N TRP A 147 -18.30 -4.72 23.68
CA TRP A 147 -19.45 -3.81 23.80
C TRP A 147 -19.62 -3.30 25.23
N ASP A 148 -19.39 -4.16 26.23
CA ASP A 148 -19.55 -3.80 27.64
C ASP A 148 -18.26 -3.25 28.30
N ALA A 149 -17.17 -3.18 27.54
CA ALA A 149 -15.87 -2.62 27.92
C ALA A 149 -15.22 -3.37 29.08
N ASP A 150 -15.43 -4.67 29.18
CA ASP A 150 -14.83 -5.54 30.21
C ASP A 150 -13.42 -6.03 29.84
N GLY A 151 -12.98 -5.76 28.60
CA GLY A 151 -11.65 -6.08 28.09
C GLY A 151 -11.57 -7.39 27.32
N ASP A 152 -12.69 -8.06 27.04
CA ASP A 152 -12.76 -9.17 26.10
C ASP A 152 -13.83 -8.96 25.01
N PHE A 153 -14.23 -10.02 24.29
CA PHE A 153 -15.20 -9.93 23.18
C PHE A 153 -16.36 -10.90 23.40
N VAL A 154 -16.62 -11.29 24.64
CA VAL A 154 -17.45 -12.42 25.02
C VAL A 154 -18.45 -11.99 26.08
N ASP A 155 -19.74 -12.21 25.82
CA ASP A 155 -20.78 -11.86 26.76
C ASP A 155 -20.82 -12.79 28.01
N GLN A 156 -21.71 -12.45 28.95
CA GLN A 156 -21.99 -13.27 30.14
C GLN A 156 -22.44 -14.72 29.86
N TYR A 157 -22.82 -15.04 28.62
CA TYR A 157 -23.23 -16.37 28.17
C TYR A 157 -22.13 -17.11 27.40
N ASN A 158 -20.90 -16.58 27.40
CA ASN A 158 -19.75 -17.13 26.69
C ASN A 158 -19.96 -17.14 25.16
N GLN A 159 -20.66 -16.13 24.62
CA GLN A 159 -20.87 -15.93 23.19
C GLN A 159 -20.06 -14.72 22.71
N THR A 160 -19.42 -14.83 21.55
CA THR A 160 -18.73 -13.68 20.96
C THR A 160 -19.72 -12.58 20.60
N GLU A 161 -19.42 -11.36 21.03
CA GLU A 161 -20.18 -10.16 20.68
C GLU A 161 -19.80 -9.69 19.28
N TRP A 162 -20.78 -9.65 18.37
CA TRP A 162 -20.57 -9.31 16.97
C TRP A 162 -21.11 -7.92 16.66
N GLY A 163 -20.31 -7.12 15.97
CA GLY A 163 -20.69 -5.75 15.66
C GLY A 163 -19.65 -5.01 14.84
N ALA A 164 -19.59 -3.70 15.00
CA ALA A 164 -18.58 -2.85 14.39
C ALA A 164 -18.36 -1.60 15.23
N ASP A 165 -17.11 -1.12 15.29
CA ASP A 165 -16.74 0.15 15.93
C ASP A 165 -17.19 0.28 17.40
N GLY A 166 -17.16 -0.83 18.14
CA GLY A 166 -17.59 -0.84 19.54
C GLY A 166 -19.11 -0.81 19.73
N HIS A 167 -19.90 -1.09 18.69
CA HIS A 167 -21.35 -1.20 18.77
C HIS A 167 -21.81 -2.60 18.37
N LEU A 168 -22.68 -3.20 19.19
CA LEU A 168 -23.31 -4.50 18.91
C LEU A 168 -24.23 -4.42 17.68
N ASP A 169 -24.26 -5.49 16.89
CA ASP A 169 -25.08 -5.67 15.68
C ASP A 169 -24.79 -4.72 14.51
N TRP A 170 -23.87 -3.78 14.67
CA TRP A 170 -23.42 -2.92 13.57
C TRP A 170 -22.60 -3.72 12.56
N SER A 171 -22.61 -3.29 11.30
CA SER A 171 -21.88 -3.97 10.24
C SER A 171 -20.95 -3.03 9.49
N ILE A 172 -19.93 -3.63 8.88
CA ILE A 172 -18.94 -2.95 8.04
C ILE A 172 -19.21 -3.35 6.59
N GLU A 173 -19.39 -2.37 5.72
CA GLU A 173 -19.48 -2.59 4.28
C GLU A 173 -18.23 -2.07 3.57
N TYR A 174 -17.65 -2.89 2.70
CA TYR A 174 -16.65 -2.47 1.72
C TYR A 174 -17.25 -2.47 0.32
N TYR A 175 -17.12 -1.34 -0.38
CA TYR A 175 -17.56 -1.23 -1.77
C TYR A 175 -16.64 -0.28 -2.55
N ARG A 176 -16.67 -0.39 -3.88
CA ARG A 176 -15.99 0.56 -4.78
C ARG A 176 -16.97 1.59 -5.32
N ASP A 177 -16.70 2.85 -5.02
CA ASP A 177 -17.37 3.98 -5.64
C ASP A 177 -16.87 4.14 -7.08
N SER A 178 -17.76 3.91 -8.03
CA SER A 178 -17.46 3.94 -9.45
C SER A 178 -17.23 5.35 -9.98
N ALA A 179 -17.81 6.37 -9.34
CA ALA A 179 -17.66 7.76 -9.74
C ALA A 179 -16.30 8.32 -9.34
N SER A 180 -15.85 8.03 -8.11
CA SER A 180 -14.56 8.52 -7.60
C SER A 180 -13.38 7.58 -7.82
N ASN A 181 -13.60 6.32 -8.25
CA ASN A 181 -12.59 5.26 -8.28
C ASN A 181 -11.92 5.05 -6.91
N GLU A 182 -12.74 5.02 -5.87
CA GLU A 182 -12.29 4.84 -4.49
C GLU A 182 -12.87 3.56 -3.90
N LEU A 183 -12.07 2.85 -3.13
CA LEU A 183 -12.58 1.85 -2.21
C LEU A 183 -12.95 2.54 -0.90
N LYS A 184 -14.21 2.38 -0.49
CA LYS A 184 -14.77 2.97 0.71
C LYS A 184 -15.17 1.89 1.70
N ARG A 185 -15.07 2.23 2.98
CA ARG A 185 -15.58 1.47 4.12
C ARG A 185 -16.72 2.26 4.73
N ARG A 186 -17.89 1.66 4.87
CA ARG A 186 -19.07 2.23 5.56
C ARG A 186 -19.33 1.48 6.84
N LEU A 187 -19.89 2.21 7.81
CA LEU A 187 -20.51 1.64 9.00
C LEU A 187 -22.01 1.76 8.86
N TRP A 188 -22.69 0.65 9.10
CA TRP A 188 -24.15 0.56 9.14
C TRP A 188 -24.56 0.22 10.57
N ASP A 189 -25.55 0.95 11.07
CA ASP A 189 -26.15 0.65 12.37
C ASP A 189 -27.08 -0.57 12.27
N SER A 190 -27.57 -1.03 13.42
CA SER A 190 -28.48 -2.19 13.50
C SER A 190 -29.85 -1.94 12.86
N ALA A 191 -30.21 -0.69 12.55
CA ALA A 191 -31.42 -0.34 11.82
C ALA A 191 -31.21 -0.30 10.29
N GLY A 192 -29.98 -0.52 9.81
CA GLY A 192 -29.61 -0.43 8.40
C GLY A 192 -29.46 1.00 7.90
N ALA A 193 -29.27 1.98 8.80
CA ALA A 193 -28.89 3.34 8.43
C ALA A 193 -27.37 3.48 8.41
N MET A 194 -26.85 4.24 7.43
CA MET A 194 -25.42 4.52 7.32
C MET A 194 -25.02 5.54 8.39
N ASP A 195 -24.11 5.14 9.29
CA ASP A 195 -23.56 6.03 10.31
C ASP A 195 -22.41 6.87 9.74
N SER A 196 -21.41 6.20 9.14
CA SER A 196 -20.19 6.86 8.67
C SER A 196 -19.58 6.18 7.45
N GLN A 197 -18.69 6.92 6.77
CA GLN A 197 -18.01 6.46 5.57
C GLN A 197 -16.58 6.99 5.53
N THR A 198 -15.62 6.11 5.25
CA THR A 198 -14.19 6.44 5.11
C THR A 198 -13.62 5.94 3.80
N THR A 199 -12.88 6.79 3.09
CA THR A 199 -12.10 6.38 1.91
C THR A 199 -10.86 5.62 2.34
N ILE A 200 -10.76 4.36 1.95
CA ILE A 200 -9.62 3.48 2.29
C ILE A 200 -8.50 3.64 1.28
N SER A 201 -8.85 3.76 -0.01
CA SER A 201 -7.90 3.77 -1.10
C SER A 201 -8.46 4.44 -2.34
N THR A 202 -7.63 5.21 -3.04
CA THR A 202 -7.97 5.85 -4.31
C THR A 202 -7.40 5.09 -5.51
N ASN A 203 -7.84 5.41 -6.72
CA ASN A 203 -7.41 4.76 -7.97
C ASN A 203 -7.80 3.28 -8.07
N ILE A 204 -8.87 2.86 -7.38
CA ILE A 204 -9.41 1.50 -7.44
C ILE A 204 -10.47 1.44 -8.56
N THR A 205 -10.14 0.72 -9.63
CA THR A 205 -11.02 0.59 -10.81
C THR A 205 -11.93 -0.61 -10.75
N ALA A 206 -11.56 -1.64 -9.99
CA ALA A 206 -12.43 -2.78 -9.73
C ALA A 206 -12.25 -3.29 -8.31
N PHE A 207 -13.37 -3.61 -7.69
CA PHE A 207 -13.46 -4.39 -6.46
C PHE A 207 -14.49 -5.47 -6.70
N GLN A 208 -14.10 -6.72 -6.53
CA GLN A 208 -14.96 -7.87 -6.74
C GLN A 208 -14.78 -8.85 -5.60
N VAL A 209 -15.90 -9.35 -5.10
CA VAL A 209 -15.95 -10.36 -4.04
C VAL A 209 -16.73 -11.55 -4.55
N ASN A 210 -16.14 -12.73 -4.48
CA ASN A 210 -16.78 -13.99 -4.87
C ASN A 210 -16.88 -14.90 -3.65
N GLY A 211 -18.09 -15.36 -3.36
CA GLY A 211 -18.40 -16.30 -2.30
C GLY A 211 -18.50 -17.72 -2.82
N TYR A 212 -17.90 -18.67 -2.11
CA TYR A 212 -17.89 -20.07 -2.50
C TYR A 212 -18.26 -21.01 -1.35
N ARG A 213 -18.92 -22.12 -1.70
CA ARG A 213 -19.21 -23.25 -0.84
C ARG A 213 -18.75 -24.56 -1.46
N TYR A 214 -18.26 -25.50 -0.67
CA TYR A 214 -17.96 -26.83 -1.16
C TYR A 214 -19.25 -27.62 -1.46
N SER A 215 -19.44 -28.00 -2.73
CA SER A 215 -20.51 -28.89 -3.14
C SER A 215 -20.06 -30.35 -3.03
N GLY A 216 -20.67 -31.11 -2.12
CA GLY A 216 -20.38 -32.53 -1.94
C GLY A 216 -20.71 -33.39 -3.18
N SER A 217 -21.76 -33.03 -3.92
CA SER A 217 -22.15 -33.75 -5.15
C SER A 217 -21.17 -33.51 -6.30
N LEU A 218 -20.70 -32.27 -6.46
CA LEU A 218 -19.77 -31.89 -7.54
C LEU A 218 -18.30 -32.05 -7.15
N LYS A 219 -18.00 -32.33 -5.88
CA LYS A 219 -16.64 -32.40 -5.30
C LYS A 219 -15.78 -31.17 -5.62
N LYS A 220 -16.40 -29.99 -5.65
CA LYS A 220 -15.73 -28.71 -5.97
C LYS A 220 -16.40 -27.54 -5.26
N TYR A 221 -15.66 -26.44 -5.13
CA TYR A 221 -16.23 -25.17 -4.70
C TYR A 221 -17.07 -24.54 -5.80
N VAL A 222 -18.28 -24.11 -5.46
CA VAL A 222 -19.24 -23.44 -6.34
C VAL A 222 -19.63 -22.09 -5.75
N LEU A 223 -20.03 -21.15 -6.61
CA LEU A 223 -20.58 -19.86 -6.16
C LEU A 223 -21.88 -20.11 -5.39
N ASP A 224 -21.95 -19.63 -4.16
CA ASP A 224 -23.09 -19.83 -3.24
C ASP A 224 -23.18 -18.60 -2.32
N SER A 225 -24.34 -18.37 -1.71
CA SER A 225 -24.52 -17.34 -0.67
C SER A 225 -24.23 -17.86 0.74
N ASN A 226 -24.16 -19.18 0.94
CA ASN A 226 -23.73 -19.81 2.20
C ASN A 226 -22.22 -20.03 2.15
N LEU A 227 -21.46 -19.07 2.66
CA LEU A 227 -20.04 -18.92 2.36
C LEU A 227 -19.17 -19.82 3.23
N GLU A 228 -18.27 -20.59 2.60
CA GLU A 228 -17.13 -21.24 3.28
C GLU A 228 -15.81 -20.55 2.93
N ILE A 229 -15.73 -20.00 1.72
CA ILE A 229 -14.57 -19.29 1.20
C ILE A 229 -15.04 -17.99 0.56
N ILE A 230 -14.30 -16.91 0.79
CA ILE A 230 -14.45 -15.67 0.03
C ILE A 230 -13.17 -15.36 -0.71
N GLU A 231 -13.31 -14.87 -1.92
CA GLU A 231 -12.21 -14.40 -2.75
C GLU A 231 -12.41 -12.92 -3.06
N VAL A 232 -11.47 -12.11 -2.58
CA VAL A 232 -11.48 -10.66 -2.77
C VAL A 232 -10.46 -10.30 -3.85
N SER A 233 -10.90 -9.54 -4.84
CA SER A 233 -10.08 -9.05 -5.94
C SER A 233 -10.14 -7.53 -6.00
N ILE A 234 -8.98 -6.87 -5.97
CA ILE A 234 -8.83 -5.41 -6.11
C ILE A 234 -7.97 -5.15 -7.33
N SER A 235 -8.46 -4.31 -8.25
CA SER A 235 -7.66 -3.77 -9.34
C SER A 235 -7.59 -2.26 -9.24
N ALA A 236 -6.38 -1.73 -9.42
CA ALA A 236 -6.07 -0.33 -9.34
C ALA A 236 -5.37 0.12 -10.62
N THR A 237 -5.75 1.28 -11.17
CA THR A 237 -5.07 1.83 -12.34
C THR A 237 -4.78 3.32 -12.20
N LYS A 238 -3.70 3.77 -12.84
CA LYS A 238 -3.31 5.18 -12.87
C LYS A 238 -2.94 5.56 -14.29
N SER A 239 -3.71 6.47 -14.89
CA SER A 239 -3.53 6.96 -16.25
C SER A 239 -2.73 8.27 -16.33
N LEU A 240 -2.62 8.99 -15.21
CA LEU A 240 -1.96 10.29 -15.12
C LEU A 240 -0.77 10.24 -14.15
N LEU A 241 0.38 10.75 -14.60
CA LEU A 241 1.56 10.95 -13.78
C LEU A 241 1.93 12.44 -13.80
N ARG A 242 1.70 13.15 -12.69
CA ARG A 242 1.95 14.60 -12.58
C ARG A 242 1.31 15.42 -13.72
N GLY A 243 0.08 15.07 -14.10
CA GLY A 243 -0.66 15.73 -15.17
C GLY A 243 -0.30 15.26 -16.59
N ILE A 244 0.69 14.37 -16.75
CA ILE A 244 1.04 13.78 -18.05
C ILE A 244 0.27 12.47 -18.22
N ALA A 245 -0.47 12.36 -19.33
CA ALA A 245 -1.10 11.12 -19.73
C ALA A 245 -0.06 10.06 -20.08
N LEU A 246 -0.20 8.87 -19.49
CA LEU A 246 0.61 7.72 -19.84
C LEU A 246 0.04 7.04 -21.09
N ASN A 247 0.89 6.70 -22.06
CA ASN A 247 0.48 5.93 -23.23
C ASN A 247 -0.09 4.55 -22.86
N VAL A 248 0.40 3.98 -21.74
CA VAL A 248 -0.10 2.74 -21.15
C VAL A 248 -0.38 3.02 -19.68
N PRO A 249 -1.63 2.90 -19.20
CA PRO A 249 -1.95 3.07 -17.80
C PRO A 249 -1.15 2.10 -16.93
N LEU A 250 -0.69 2.57 -15.77
CA LEU A 250 -0.18 1.68 -14.74
C LEU A 250 -1.35 0.86 -14.19
N ALA A 251 -1.19 -0.45 -14.08
CA ALA A 251 -2.21 -1.34 -13.52
C ALA A 251 -1.60 -2.28 -12.48
N VAL A 252 -2.33 -2.50 -11.39
CA VAL A 252 -2.04 -3.49 -10.36
C VAL A 252 -3.32 -4.26 -10.09
N SER A 253 -3.24 -5.59 -10.02
CA SER A 253 -4.34 -6.44 -9.60
C SER A 253 -3.88 -7.33 -8.47
N LEU A 254 -4.66 -7.37 -7.40
CA LEU A 254 -4.42 -8.18 -6.21
C LEU A 254 -5.61 -9.09 -6.00
N LYS A 255 -5.33 -10.31 -5.57
CA LYS A 255 -6.33 -11.34 -5.32
C LYS A 255 -5.98 -12.07 -4.03
N ASN A 256 -6.94 -12.19 -3.12
CA ASN A 256 -6.77 -12.91 -1.86
C ASN A 256 -7.95 -13.84 -1.61
N ARG A 257 -7.67 -15.01 -1.05
CA ARG A 257 -8.68 -16.02 -0.69
C ARG A 257 -8.68 -16.20 0.82
N ILE A 258 -9.87 -16.09 1.40
CA ILE A 258 -10.14 -16.21 2.82
C ILE A 258 -10.96 -17.48 3.03
N ASN A 259 -10.50 -18.36 3.90
CA ASN A 259 -11.22 -19.56 4.29
C ASN A 259 -11.80 -19.32 5.69
N PHE A 260 -13.10 -19.56 5.84
CA PHE A 260 -13.83 -19.41 7.10
C PHE A 260 -13.92 -20.71 7.89
N ARG A 261 -13.56 -21.82 7.27
CA ARG A 261 -13.58 -23.13 7.90
C ARG A 261 -12.36 -23.28 8.80
N ASN A 262 -12.60 -23.31 10.11
CA ASN A 262 -11.65 -23.81 11.09
C ASN A 262 -11.49 -25.33 10.96
#